data_AF-N6TKM2-F1
#
_entry.id   AF-N6TKM2-F1
#
_cell.length_a   1.000
_cell.length_b   1.000
_cell.length_c   1.000
_cell.angle_alpha   90.00
_cell.angle_beta   90.00
_cell.angle_gamma   90.00
#
_symmetry.space_group_name_H-M   'P 1'
#
loop_
_entity.id
_entity.type
_entity.pdbx_description
1 polymer ?
#
loop_
_entity_poly.entity_id
_entity_poly.type
_entity_poly.pdbx_seq_one_letter_code
_entity_poly.pdbx_strand_id
1 'polypeptide(L)'
;MGAYMCIASNGVPPSVSKRIMVHVHWESYFVSVHPVIHVPNQLVGAPLGTDVLLECFVEAFPKSINYWVRNTGKQTNRIYTKLNNEH
;
A
#
# COMPACT_ATOMS: atom_id res chain seq x y z
N MET A 1 -12.02 -4.48 23.74
CA MET A 1 -12.05 -5.94 23.51
C MET A 1 -13.43 -6.46 23.92
N GLY A 2 -14.04 -7.34 23.13
CA GLY A 2 -15.35 -7.93 23.40
C GLY A 2 -15.34 -9.44 23.17
N ALA A 3 -16.16 -10.19 23.90
CA ALA A 3 -16.28 -11.64 23.74
C ALA A 3 -17.54 -11.98 22.94
N TYR A 4 -17.38 -12.77 21.88
CA TYR A 4 -18.47 -13.34 21.09
C TYR A 4 -18.59 -14.82 21.39
N MET A 5 -19.81 -15.35 21.26
CA MET A 5 -20.09 -16.76 21.47
C MET A 5 -20.71 -17.34 20.20
N CYS A 6 -20.01 -18.29 19.60
CA CYS A 6 -20.54 -19.08 18.50
C CYS A 6 -21.16 -20.36 19.09
N ILE A 7 -22.43 -20.64 18.77
CA ILE A 7 -23.15 -21.83 19.21
C ILE A 7 -23.53 -22.63 17.97
N ALA A 8 -23.11 -23.89 17.91
CA ALA A 8 -23.56 -24.83 16.88
C ALA A 8 -24.59 -25.77 17.51
N SER A 9 -25.79 -25.80 16.92
CA SER A 9 -26.89 -26.65 17.35
C SER A 9 -27.54 -27.32 16.14
N ASN A 10 -27.70 -28.63 16.20
CA ASN A 10 -28.38 -29.45 15.19
C ASN A 10 -29.65 -30.13 15.78
N GLY A 11 -30.17 -29.63 16.90
CA GLY A 11 -31.35 -30.18 17.58
C GLY A 11 -31.11 -31.44 18.42
N VAL A 12 -29.90 -32.01 18.42
CA VAL A 12 -29.53 -33.17 19.25
C VAL A 12 -28.60 -32.72 20.39
N PRO A 13 -28.98 -32.89 21.67
CA PRO A 13 -28.14 -32.47 22.79
C PRO A 13 -26.83 -33.28 22.92
N PRO A 14 -25.71 -32.67 23.37
CA PRO A 14 -25.55 -31.26 23.75
C PRO A 14 -25.10 -30.37 22.58
N SER A 15 -25.61 -29.13 22.54
CA SER A 15 -25.06 -28.10 21.65
C SER A 15 -23.68 -27.66 22.13
N VAL A 16 -22.77 -27.42 21.18
CA VAL A 16 -21.40 -26.99 21.48
C VAL A 16 -21.26 -25.50 21.27
N SER A 17 -20.46 -24.84 22.11
CA SER A 17 -20.19 -23.41 22.00
C SER A 17 -18.70 -23.10 22.07
N LYS A 18 -18.30 -22.03 21.38
CA LYS A 18 -16.93 -21.50 21.40
C LYS A 18 -16.95 -20.01 21.69
N ARG A 19 -16.19 -19.61 22.70
CA ARG A 19 -15.94 -18.21 23.03
C ARG A 19 -14.79 -17.68 22.16
N ILE A 20 -15.05 -16.55 21.50
CA ILE A 20 -14.12 -15.89 20.58
C ILE A 20 -13.86 -14.49 21.13
N MET A 21 -12.59 -14.18 21.43
CA MET A 21 -12.19 -12.87 21.94
C MET A 21 -11.86 -11.93 20.77
N VAL A 22 -12.71 -10.95 20.54
CA VAL A 22 -12.49 -9.90 19.54
C VAL A 22 -11.74 -8.74 20.16
N HIS A 23 -10.52 -8.53 19.67
CA HIS A 23 -9.70 -7.41 20.06
C HIS A 23 -9.94 -6.29 19.06
N VAL A 24 -10.48 -5.17 19.55
CA VAL A 24 -10.57 -3.93 18.77
C VAL A 24 -9.31 -3.16 19.11
N HIS A 25 -8.34 -3.14 18.20
CA HIS A 25 -7.19 -2.26 18.28
C HIS A 25 -7.64 -0.86 17.84
N TRP A 26 -7.56 0.11 18.75
CA TRP A 26 -7.91 1.51 18.50
C TRP A 26 -6.78 2.30 17.83
N GLU A 27 -5.63 1.66 17.62
CA GLU A 27 -4.45 2.16 16.87
C GLU A 27 -4.67 2.30 15.36
N SER A 28 -5.90 2.09 14.87
CA SER A 28 -6.22 2.15 13.45
C SER A 28 -7.22 3.27 13.18
N TYR A 29 -6.79 4.52 13.37
CA TYR A 29 -7.20 5.58 12.47
C TYR A 29 -6.45 5.31 11.16
N PHE A 30 -6.89 4.32 10.38
CA PHE A 30 -6.22 3.94 9.14
C PHE A 30 -6.47 5.05 8.11
N VAL A 31 -5.64 6.08 8.13
CA VAL A 31 -5.65 7.13 7.12
C VAL A 31 -5.07 6.53 5.84
N SER A 32 -5.93 6.00 4.98
CA SER A 32 -5.50 5.61 3.64
C SER A 32 -5.37 6.84 2.75
N VAL A 33 -4.17 7.08 2.24
CA VAL A 33 -3.90 8.11 1.25
C VAL A 33 -3.68 7.40 -0.08
N HIS A 34 -4.54 7.69 -1.06
CA HIS A 34 -4.37 7.18 -2.42
C HIS A 34 -3.04 7.70 -2.99
N PRO A 35 -2.29 6.90 -3.77
CA PRO A 35 -1.02 7.33 -4.33
C PRO A 35 -1.18 8.59 -5.19
N VAL A 36 -0.53 9.68 -4.78
CA VAL A 36 -0.41 10.91 -5.56
C VAL A 36 1.02 11.02 -6.07
N ILE A 37 1.18 11.30 -7.36
CA ILE A 37 2.49 11.40 -8.01
C ILE A 37 2.73 12.83 -8.44
N HIS A 38 3.82 13.42 -7.92
CA HIS A 38 4.31 14.73 -8.34
C HIS A 38 5.56 14.57 -9.20
N VAL A 39 5.52 15.09 -10.43
CA VAL A 39 6.63 15.05 -11.38
C VAL A 39 7.16 16.47 -11.56
N PRO A 40 8.40 16.78 -11.14
CA PRO A 40 8.94 18.13 -11.23
C PRO A 40 9.23 18.54 -12.68
N ASN A 41 9.73 17.60 -13.49
CA ASN A 41 10.08 17.83 -14.89
C ASN A 41 9.31 16.87 -15.81
N GLN A 42 8.25 17.37 -16.45
CA GLN A 42 7.44 16.57 -17.38
C GLN A 42 8.13 16.31 -18.73
N LEU A 43 9.13 17.12 -19.07
CA LEU A 43 9.91 17.00 -20.30
C LEU A 43 11.40 17.10 -19.95
N VAL A 44 12.17 16.10 -20.36
CA VAL A 44 13.62 16.06 -20.18
C VAL A 44 14.27 15.74 -21.53
N GLY A 45 15.16 16.62 -21.98
CA GLY A 45 16.01 16.39 -23.15
C GLY A 45 17.39 15.93 -22.73
N ALA A 46 17.97 14.96 -23.45
CA ALA A 46 19.32 14.48 -23.23
C ALA A 46 20.04 14.29 -24.58
N PRO A 47 21.29 14.75 -24.72
CA PRO A 47 22.11 14.44 -25.90
C PRO A 47 22.35 12.94 -26.07
N LEU A 48 22.62 12.52 -27.31
CA LEU A 48 22.92 11.11 -27.61
C LEU A 48 24.13 10.63 -26.80
N GLY A 49 24.00 9.45 -26.19
CA GLY A 49 25.06 8.82 -25.39
C GLY A 49 25.22 9.37 -23.98
N THR A 50 24.35 10.28 -23.54
CA THR A 50 24.37 10.81 -22.16
C THR A 50 23.37 10.10 -21.26
N ASP A 51 23.69 10.00 -19.97
CA ASP A 51 22.77 9.52 -18.95
C ASP A 51 21.87 10.66 -18.45
N VAL A 52 20.61 10.35 -18.15
CA VAL A 52 19.59 11.27 -17.64
C VAL A 52 18.93 10.64 -16.41
N LEU A 53 18.69 11.47 -15.39
CA LEU A 53 17.92 11.09 -14.21
C LEU A 53 16.46 11.52 -14.38
N LEU A 54 15.54 10.58 -14.20
CA LEU A 54 14.11 10.86 -14.08
C LEU A 54 13.71 10.68 -12.62
N GLU A 55 12.97 11.64 -12.07
CA GLU A 55 12.51 11.61 -10.69
C GLU A 55 11.01 11.86 -10.59
N CYS A 56 10.39 11.28 -9.58
CA CYS A 56 9.03 11.56 -9.17
C CYS A 56 8.90 11.41 -7.64
N PHE A 57 7.96 12.15 -7.07
CA PHE A 57 7.61 12.04 -5.65
C PHE A 57 6.26 11.34 -5.53
N VAL A 58 6.16 10.39 -4.61
CA VAL A 58 4.95 9.60 -4.40
C VAL A 58 4.52 9.72 -2.94
N GLU A 59 3.30 10.22 -2.74
CA GLU A 59 2.65 10.31 -1.43
C GLU A 59 1.55 9.24 -1.35
N ALA A 60 1.69 8.28 -0.43
CA ALA A 60 0.75 7.16 -0.29
C ALA A 60 0.81 6.53 1.11
N PHE A 61 -0.34 6.10 1.62
CA PHE A 61 -0.41 5.25 2.82
C PHE A 61 -1.47 4.15 2.63
N PRO A 62 -1.14 2.86 2.87
CA PRO A 62 0.19 2.34 3.23
C PRO A 62 1.22 2.53 2.11
N LYS A 63 2.50 2.30 2.41
CA LYS A 63 3.61 2.48 1.45
C LYS A 63 3.31 1.79 0.11
N SER A 64 3.42 2.55 -0.98
CA SER A 64 3.14 2.07 -2.35
C SER A 64 4.30 1.26 -2.95
N ILE A 65 3.97 0.43 -3.94
CA ILE A 65 4.94 -0.24 -4.81
C ILE A 65 5.13 0.64 -6.05
N ASN A 66 6.36 1.09 -6.29
CA ASN A 66 6.67 2.05 -7.37
C ASN A 66 7.59 1.40 -8.42
N TYR A 67 7.27 1.55 -9.71
CA TYR A 67 8.06 1.04 -10.83
C TYR A 67 7.96 1.97 -12.05
N TRP A 68 8.99 1.97 -12.90
CA TRP A 68 9.01 2.75 -14.13
C TRP A 68 8.52 1.92 -15.32
N VAL A 69 7.67 2.51 -16.16
CA VAL A 69 7.16 1.93 -17.39
C VAL A 69 7.47 2.86 -18.55
N ARG A 70 8.04 2.31 -19.61
CA ARG A 70 8.17 3.02 -20.90
C ARG A 70 6.86 2.88 -21.68
N ASN A 71 6.59 3.78 -22.63
CA ASN A 71 5.41 3.73 -23.52
C ASN A 71 5.15 2.36 -24.18
N THR A 72 6.18 1.51 -24.32
CA THR A 72 6.05 0.13 -24.82
C THR A 72 5.47 -0.87 -23.80
N GLY A 73 5.08 -0.44 -22.60
CA GLY A 73 4.59 -1.30 -21.52
C GLY A 73 5.68 -2.12 -20.82
N LYS A 74 6.95 -1.98 -21.23
CA LYS A 74 8.08 -2.68 -20.62
C LYS A 74 8.54 -1.96 -19.35
N GLN A 75 8.68 -2.71 -18.26
CA GLN A 75 9.28 -2.24 -17.03
C GLN A 75 10.78 -2.00 -17.22
N THR A 76 11.32 -0.93 -16.63
CA THR A 76 12.75 -0.59 -16.71
C THR A 76 13.37 -0.44 -15.33
N ASN A 77 14.54 -1.04 -15.11
CA ASN A 77 15.28 -0.95 -13.85
C ASN A 77 16.46 0.04 -13.96
N ARG A 78 16.30 1.26 -13.44
CA ARG A 78 17.42 2.15 -13.04
C ARG A 78 16.89 3.19 -12.04
N ILE A 79 17.52 3.26 -10.87
CA ILE A 79 16.89 3.64 -9.58
C ILE A 79 17.49 4.94 -9.05
N TYR A 80 16.63 5.94 -8.74
CA TYR A 80 16.69 6.76 -7.51
C TYR A 80 15.27 7.25 -7.19
N THR A 81 14.67 6.79 -6.09
CA THR A 81 13.38 7.28 -5.58
C THR A 81 13.62 7.84 -4.19
N LYS A 82 13.50 9.17 -4.03
CA LYS A 82 13.45 9.80 -2.72
C LYS A 82 12.02 9.64 -2.19
N LEU A 83 11.80 8.59 -1.39
CA LEU A 83 10.62 8.51 -0.55
C LEU A 83 10.78 9.61 0.51
N ASN A 84 10.08 10.74 0.33
CA ASN A 84 9.93 11.70 1.42
C ASN A 84 8.99 11.07 2.46
N ASN A 85 9.57 10.25 3.34
CA ASN A 85 8.97 9.91 4.63
C ASN A 85 9.17 11.12 5.55
N GLU A 86 8.47 12.23 5.32
CA GLU A 86 8.35 13.29 6.33
C GLU A 86 6.94 13.91 6.24
N HIS A 87 5.98 13.20 6.85
CA HIS A 87 5.22 13.69 8.00
C HIS A 87 4.47 12.54 8.68
#